data_AF-A0A540WGJ0-F1
#
_entry.id   AF-A0A540WGJ0-F1
#
_cell.length_a   1.000
_cell.length_b   1.000
_cell.length_c   1.000
_cell.angle_alpha   90.00
_cell.angle_beta   90.00
_cell.angle_gamma   90.00
#
_symmetry.space_group_name_H-M   'P 1'
#
loop_
_entity.id
_entity.type
_entity.pdbx_description
1 polymer ?
#
loop_
_entity_poly.entity_id
_entity_poly.type
_entity_poly.pdbx_seq_one_letter_code
_entity_poly.pdbx_strand_id
1 'polypeptide(L)'
;MSDWYGIKDRPASLLAGNDLAMPETRRDKRTLLAAIESGEVPLAVVDRACRRMLALLEKVQRHRRPETRADFTAHHQLAQQLAGESIVLLKNEDNLLPLTPERSRRIAVLGKPAQEPVIQGSGCATTVPYL
;
A
#
# COMPACT_ATOMS: atom_id res chain seq x y z
N MET A 1 -7.90 -9.72 -6.89
CA MET A 1 -6.77 -9.27 -7.73
C MET A 1 -5.50 -9.98 -7.28
N SER A 2 -4.54 -10.24 -8.16
CA SER A 2 -3.23 -10.82 -7.80
C SER A 2 -2.23 -9.74 -7.37
N ASP A 3 -1.17 -10.16 -6.68
CA ASP A 3 0.07 -9.37 -6.63
C ASP A 3 0.76 -9.36 -8.01
N TRP A 4 1.75 -8.48 -8.18
CA TRP A 4 2.46 -8.25 -9.44
C TRP A 4 3.16 -9.51 -9.94
N TYR A 5 2.77 -10.00 -11.12
CA TYR A 5 3.25 -11.26 -11.73
C TYR A 5 3.03 -12.52 -10.87
N GLY A 6 2.07 -12.44 -9.92
CA GLY A 6 1.74 -13.54 -9.01
C GLY A 6 0.97 -14.69 -9.66
N ILE A 7 0.41 -14.50 -10.87
CA ILE A 7 -0.35 -15.53 -11.58
C ILE A 7 0.59 -16.40 -12.41
N LYS A 8 0.50 -17.72 -12.22
CA LYS A 8 1.22 -18.73 -13.03
C LYS A 8 0.31 -19.44 -14.02
N ASP A 9 -0.95 -19.59 -13.65
CA ASP A 9 -2.02 -20.19 -14.44
C ASP A 9 -3.24 -19.26 -14.39
N ARG A 10 -3.53 -18.58 -15.51
CA ARG A 10 -4.60 -17.59 -15.57
C ARG A 10 -6.01 -18.21 -15.52
N PRO A 11 -6.33 -19.27 -16.30
CA PRO A 11 -7.57 -20.02 -16.16
C PRO A 11 -7.85 -20.50 -14.72
N ALA A 12 -6.91 -21.24 -14.13
CA ALA A 12 -7.08 -21.77 -12.78
C ALA A 12 -7.23 -20.65 -11.73
N SER A 13 -6.48 -19.56 -11.90
CA SER A 13 -6.59 -18.39 -11.02
C SER A 13 -7.96 -17.72 -11.10
N LEU A 14 -8.58 -17.65 -12.29
CA LEU A 14 -9.94 -17.10 -12.42
C LEU A 14 -10.99 -18.03 -11.79
N LEU A 15 -10.86 -19.34 -11.98
CA LEU A 15 -11.73 -20.34 -11.35
C LEU A 15 -11.65 -20.27 -9.82
N ALA A 16 -10.45 -20.02 -9.27
CA ALA A 16 -10.21 -19.78 -7.85
C ALA A 16 -10.73 -18.42 -7.34
N GLY A 17 -11.29 -17.57 -8.21
CA GLY A 17 -11.90 -16.29 -7.83
C GLY A 17 -10.96 -15.08 -7.91
N ASN A 18 -9.81 -15.20 -8.57
CA ASN A 18 -8.99 -14.03 -8.88
C ASN A 18 -9.51 -13.31 -10.13
N ASP A 19 -10.31 -12.28 -9.87
CA ASP A 19 -11.00 -11.51 -10.90
C ASP A 19 -10.06 -10.64 -11.75
N LEU A 20 -8.89 -10.25 -11.23
CA LEU A 20 -7.96 -9.30 -11.88
C LEU A 20 -6.50 -9.74 -11.76
N ALA A 21 -5.89 -10.08 -12.91
CA ALA A 21 -4.46 -10.33 -13.04
C ALA A 21 -3.68 -9.01 -13.08
N MET A 22 -2.60 -8.91 -12.30
CA MET A 22 -1.75 -7.72 -12.26
C MET A 22 -0.26 -8.09 -12.43
N PRO A 23 0.47 -7.46 -13.35
CA PRO A 23 -0.09 -6.82 -14.55
C PRO A 23 -0.66 -7.90 -15.49
N GLU A 24 -1.44 -7.47 -16.47
CA GLU A 24 -1.81 -8.36 -17.57
C GLU A 24 -0.56 -8.68 -18.42
N THR A 25 -0.41 -9.95 -18.83
CA THR A 25 0.59 -10.35 -19.82
C THR A 25 -0.07 -10.92 -21.07
N ARG A 26 0.60 -10.80 -22.22
CA ARG A 26 0.13 -11.40 -23.49
C ARG A 26 -0.10 -12.91 -23.39
N ARG A 27 0.70 -13.58 -22.57
CA ARG A 27 0.57 -15.02 -22.30
C ARG A 27 -0.73 -15.30 -21.57
N ASP A 28 -0.97 -14.62 -20.45
CA ASP A 28 -2.13 -14.85 -19.60
C ASP A 28 -3.45 -14.57 -20.32
N LYS A 29 -3.47 -13.52 -21.14
CA LYS A 29 -4.63 -13.21 -21.99
C LYS A 29 -4.91 -14.34 -22.97
N ARG A 30 -3.87 -14.81 -23.69
CA ARG A 30 -4.02 -15.89 -24.66
C ARG A 30 -4.48 -17.19 -24.02
N THR A 31 -3.90 -17.58 -22.88
CA THR A 31 -4.28 -18.82 -22.20
C THR A 31 -5.70 -18.76 -21.65
N LEU A 32 -6.11 -17.61 -21.11
CA LEU A 32 -7.48 -17.43 -20.64
C LEU A 32 -8.50 -17.49 -21.78
N LEU A 33 -8.24 -16.83 -22.90
CA LEU A 33 -9.13 -16.85 -24.07
C LEU A 33 -9.31 -18.28 -24.59
N ALA A 34 -8.22 -19.02 -24.76
CA ALA A 34 -8.27 -20.41 -25.20
C ALA A 34 -9.07 -21.30 -24.22
N ALA A 35 -8.92 -21.09 -22.92
CA ALA A 35 -9.67 -21.84 -21.90
C ALA A 35 -11.17 -21.49 -21.86
N ILE A 36 -11.53 -20.26 -22.25
CA ILE A 36 -12.94 -19.87 -22.41
C ILE A 36 -13.51 -20.51 -23.68
N GLU A 37 -12.79 -20.44 -24.80
CA GLU A 37 -13.19 -21.03 -26.09
C GLU A 37 -13.35 -22.55 -26.02
N SER A 38 -12.50 -23.23 -25.25
CA SER A 38 -12.57 -24.69 -25.03
C SER A 38 -13.65 -25.11 -24.03
N GLY A 39 -14.21 -24.17 -23.26
CA GLY A 39 -15.18 -24.44 -22.19
C GLY A 39 -14.56 -24.87 -20.85
N GLU A 40 -13.23 -24.94 -20.73
CA GLU A 40 -12.53 -25.20 -19.46
C GLU A 40 -12.87 -24.14 -18.40
N VAL A 41 -12.99 -22.88 -18.82
CA VAL A 41 -13.50 -21.79 -18.01
C VAL A 41 -14.93 -21.47 -18.45
N PRO A 42 -15.95 -21.79 -17.63
CA PRO A 42 -17.33 -21.47 -17.96
C PRO A 42 -17.55 -19.96 -18.09
N LEU A 43 -18.31 -19.51 -19.10
CA LEU A 43 -18.66 -18.10 -19.27
C LEU A 43 -19.30 -17.48 -18.03
N ALA A 44 -20.08 -18.24 -17.26
CA ALA A 44 -20.66 -17.78 -16.00
C ALA A 44 -19.61 -17.33 -14.95
N VAL A 45 -18.41 -17.94 -14.97
CA VAL A 45 -17.28 -17.54 -14.10
C VAL A 45 -16.70 -16.19 -14.57
N VAL A 46 -16.53 -16.03 -15.88
CA VAL A 46 -16.07 -14.77 -16.50
C VAL A 46 -17.06 -13.65 -16.19
N ASP A 47 -18.34 -13.88 -16.46
CA ASP A 47 -19.44 -12.96 -16.16
C ASP A 47 -19.45 -12.50 -14.70
N ARG A 48 -19.26 -13.44 -13.76
CA ARG A 48 -19.20 -13.13 -12.33
C ARG A 48 -18.02 -12.23 -12.01
N ALA A 49 -16.84 -12.51 -12.56
CA ALA A 49 -15.65 -11.67 -12.38
C ALA A 49 -15.86 -10.27 -12.95
N CYS A 50 -16.41 -10.17 -14.18
CA CYS A 50 -16.76 -8.91 -14.82
C CYS A 50 -17.75 -8.10 -13.98
N ARG A 51 -18.84 -8.72 -13.49
CA ARG A 51 -19.83 -8.05 -12.64
C ARG A 51 -19.20 -7.50 -11.35
N ARG A 52 -18.30 -8.25 -10.70
CA ARG A 52 -17.58 -7.78 -9.50
C ARG A 52 -16.69 -6.58 -9.81
N MET A 53 -15.95 -6.61 -10.91
CA MET A 53 -15.10 -5.49 -11.32
C MET A 53 -15.94 -4.27 -11.70
N LEU A 54 -17.05 -4.43 -12.41
CA LEU A 54 -17.97 -3.34 -12.73
C LEU A 54 -18.62 -2.73 -11.48
N ALA A 55 -19.04 -3.56 -10.51
CA ALA A 55 -19.58 -3.08 -9.24
C ALA A 55 -18.54 -2.27 -8.44
N LEU A 56 -17.27 -2.69 -8.46
CA LEU A 56 -16.18 -1.91 -7.87
C LEU A 56 -16.01 -0.56 -8.59
N LEU A 57 -15.99 -0.56 -9.93
CA LEU A 57 -15.87 0.67 -10.72
C LEU A 57 -17.03 1.63 -10.46
N GLU A 58 -18.27 1.12 -10.42
CA GLU A 58 -19.46 1.92 -10.10
C GLU A 58 -19.33 2.55 -8.70
N LYS A 59 -18.94 1.76 -7.69
CA LYS A 59 -18.72 2.25 -6.32
C LYS A 59 -17.68 3.38 -6.28
N VAL A 60 -16.57 3.23 -7.01
CA VAL A 60 -15.52 4.25 -7.08
C VAL A 60 -16.02 5.50 -7.80
N GLN A 61 -16.67 5.37 -8.96
CA GLN A 61 -17.16 6.51 -9.73
C GLN A 61 -18.21 7.31 -8.96
N ARG A 62 -19.15 6.62 -8.29
CA ARG A 62 -20.20 7.26 -7.49
C ARG A 62 -19.66 8.15 -6.37
N HIS A 63 -18.51 7.80 -5.80
CA HIS A 63 -17.91 8.52 -4.67
C HIS A 63 -16.67 9.34 -5.07
N ARG A 64 -16.39 9.47 -6.37
CA ARG A 64 -15.24 10.22 -6.85
C ARG A 64 -15.40 11.70 -6.51
N ARG A 65 -14.34 12.32 -6.00
CA ARG A 65 -14.30 13.75 -5.65
C ARG A 65 -13.13 14.44 -6.37
N PRO A 66 -13.23 14.72 -7.68
CA PRO A 66 -12.10 15.19 -8.49
C PRO A 66 -11.51 16.53 -8.03
N GLU A 67 -12.32 17.40 -7.43
CA GLU A 67 -11.89 18.71 -6.93
C GLU A 67 -11.26 18.67 -5.52
N THR A 68 -11.13 17.48 -4.92
CA THR A 68 -10.53 17.36 -3.58
C THR A 68 -9.05 17.71 -3.67
N ARG A 69 -8.64 18.72 -2.88
CA ARG A 69 -7.24 19.08 -2.70
C ARG A 69 -6.73 18.47 -1.40
N ALA A 70 -5.51 17.95 -1.42
CA ALA A 70 -4.85 17.48 -0.21
C ALA A 70 -4.45 18.68 0.65
N ASP A 71 -4.77 18.63 1.94
CA ASP A 71 -4.23 19.55 2.94
C ASP A 71 -2.93 18.94 3.48
N PHE A 72 -1.81 19.31 2.85
CA PHE A 72 -0.51 18.77 3.24
C PHE A 72 -0.07 19.21 4.64
N THR A 73 -0.51 20.36 5.12
CA THR A 73 -0.22 20.83 6.48
C THR A 73 -0.93 19.95 7.50
N ALA A 74 -2.23 19.72 7.31
CA ALA A 74 -3.00 18.84 8.20
C ALA A 74 -2.49 17.39 8.15
N HIS A 75 -2.14 16.89 6.96
CA HIS A 75 -1.56 15.55 6.83
C HIS A 75 -0.19 15.43 7.49
N HIS A 76 0.66 16.47 7.41
CA HIS A 76 1.97 16.48 8.07
C HIS A 76 1.82 16.46 9.60
N GLN A 77 0.90 17.24 10.15
CA GLN A 77 0.59 17.22 11.59
C GLN A 77 0.11 15.84 12.04
N LEU A 78 -0.78 15.22 11.26
CA LEU A 78 -1.23 13.86 11.53
C LEU A 78 -0.08 12.85 11.49
N ALA A 79 0.82 12.96 10.50
CA ALA A 79 1.99 12.08 10.40
C ALA A 79 2.94 12.24 11.61
N GLN A 80 3.15 13.46 12.10
CA GLN A 80 3.94 13.70 13.32
C GLN A 80 3.28 13.08 14.55
N GLN A 81 1.97 13.20 14.71
CA GLN A 81 1.23 12.58 15.81
C GLN A 81 1.38 11.06 15.77
N LEU A 82 1.12 10.44 14.61
CA LEU A 82 1.26 9.00 14.43
C LEU A 82 2.69 8.51 14.72
N ALA A 83 3.71 9.27 14.30
CA ALA A 83 5.10 8.96 14.60
C ALA A 83 5.36 9.02 16.12
N GLY A 84 4.87 10.05 16.81
CA GLY A 84 4.99 10.18 18.26
C GLY A 84 4.35 9.01 19.02
N GLU A 85 3.17 8.58 18.58
CA GLU A 85 2.45 7.44 19.17
C GLU A 85 3.07 6.06 18.79
N SER A 86 3.91 6.00 17.77
CA SER A 86 4.55 4.76 17.29
C SER A 86 5.91 4.46 17.95
N ILE A 87 6.45 5.38 18.76
CA ILE A 87 7.73 5.20 19.44
C ILE A 87 7.56 4.30 20.66
N VAL A 88 8.33 3.21 20.73
CA VAL A 88 8.34 2.29 21.89
C VAL A 88 9.58 2.54 22.74
N LEU A 89 9.39 2.94 24.00
CA LEU A 89 10.47 3.08 24.98
C LEU A 89 10.89 1.71 25.52
N LEU A 90 12.01 1.19 25.01
CA LEU A 90 12.49 -0.16 25.39
C LEU A 90 13.23 -0.19 26.73
N LYS A 91 13.91 0.89 27.09
CA LYS A 91 14.73 0.98 28.30
C LYS A 91 14.76 2.42 28.82
N ASN A 92 14.59 2.60 30.13
CA ASN A 92 14.70 3.90 30.81
C ASN A 92 15.16 3.71 32.26
N GLU A 93 16.48 3.60 32.47
CA GLU A 93 17.08 3.51 33.81
C GLU A 93 17.20 4.91 34.43
N ASP A 94 17.11 4.97 35.77
CA ASP A 94 17.28 6.19 36.57
C ASP A 94 16.43 7.39 36.14
N ASN A 95 15.27 7.11 35.51
CA ASN A 95 14.40 8.11 34.91
C ASN A 95 15.19 9.08 34.01
N LEU A 96 16.06 8.53 33.15
CA LEU A 96 16.89 9.32 32.24
C LEU A 96 16.04 10.19 31.30
N LEU A 97 14.98 9.60 30.73
CA LEU A 97 13.97 10.31 29.95
C LEU A 97 12.75 10.65 30.83
N PRO A 98 12.08 11.81 30.59
CA PRO A 98 12.37 12.79 29.54
C PRO A 98 13.60 13.67 29.85
N LEU A 99 14.29 14.11 28.81
CA LEU A 99 15.32 15.14 28.95
C LEU A 99 14.64 16.45 29.37
N THR A 100 15.23 17.16 30.32
CA THR A 100 14.75 18.46 30.81
C THR A 100 15.87 19.48 30.72
N PRO A 101 15.60 20.76 30.45
CA PRO A 101 16.64 21.79 30.38
C PRO A 101 17.51 21.86 31.66
N GLU A 102 16.93 21.55 32.82
CA GLU A 102 17.61 21.58 34.12
C GLU A 102 18.64 20.44 34.25
N ARG A 103 18.29 19.23 33.80
CA ARG A 103 19.14 18.03 33.89
C ARG A 103 20.05 17.86 32.68
N SER A 104 19.71 18.45 31.54
CA SER A 104 20.34 18.20 30.23
C SER A 104 20.76 19.50 29.54
N ARG A 105 21.54 20.34 30.23
CA ARG A 105 21.98 21.66 29.74
C ARG A 105 22.82 21.63 28.46
N ARG A 106 23.47 20.49 28.17
CA ARG A 106 24.32 20.28 26.99
C ARG A 106 24.06 18.89 26.45
N ILE A 107 23.71 18.81 25.17
CA ILE A 107 23.39 17.56 24.47
C ILE A 107 24.37 17.40 23.32
N ALA A 108 25.06 16.26 23.27
CA ALA A 108 25.83 15.85 22.10
C ALA A 108 24.96 14.92 21.25
N VAL A 109 24.68 15.31 20.01
CA VAL A 109 23.91 14.50 19.06
C VAL A 109 24.89 13.74 18.17
N LEU A 110 24.82 12.41 18.19
CA LEU A 110 25.75 11.54 17.47
C LEU A 110 24.98 10.59 16.53
N GLY A 111 25.56 10.31 15.37
CA GLY A 111 25.03 9.36 14.39
C GLY A 111 24.48 10.03 13.12
N LYS A 112 24.77 9.41 11.97
CA LYS A 112 24.34 9.89 10.64
C LYS A 112 22.81 10.11 10.52
N PRO A 113 21.94 9.25 11.07
CA PRO A 113 20.49 9.42 10.95
C PRO A 113 19.93 10.70 11.58
N ALA A 114 20.68 11.34 12.49
CA ALA A 114 20.27 12.64 13.03
C ALA A 114 20.35 13.78 11.99
N GLN A 115 21.18 13.62 10.95
CA GLN A 115 21.30 14.55 9.83
C GLN A 115 20.52 14.06 8.60
N GLU A 116 20.56 12.76 8.32
CA GLU A 116 19.88 12.11 7.20
C GLU A 116 18.85 11.09 7.72
N PRO A 117 17.60 11.49 8.00
CA PRO A 117 16.63 10.62 8.66
C PRO A 117 16.21 9.44 7.77
N VAL A 118 16.12 8.25 8.39
CA VAL A 118 15.50 7.08 7.76
C VAL A 118 14.00 7.14 8.03
N ILE A 119 13.24 7.61 7.04
CA ILE A 119 11.80 7.86 7.19
C ILE A 119 10.91 6.71 6.71
N GLN A 120 11.47 5.73 5.98
CA GLN A 120 10.72 4.61 5.41
C GLN A 120 11.67 3.50 4.93
N GLY A 121 11.10 2.35 4.60
CA GLY A 121 11.78 1.27 3.87
C GLY A 121 11.89 1.56 2.36
N SER A 122 12.22 0.53 1.58
CA SER A 122 12.40 0.63 0.13
C SER A 122 11.38 -0.22 -0.65
N GLY A 123 11.29 0.00 -1.96
CA GLY A 123 10.48 -0.82 -2.87
C GLY A 123 9.19 -0.13 -3.31
N CYS A 124 8.13 -0.91 -3.56
CA CYS A 124 6.85 -0.38 -4.06
C CYS A 124 6.13 0.55 -3.08
N ALA A 125 6.52 0.54 -1.80
CA ALA A 125 5.97 1.40 -0.75
C ALA A 125 6.75 2.71 -0.57
N THR A 126 7.85 2.94 -1.30
CA THR A 126 8.61 4.18 -1.20
C THR A 126 7.78 5.36 -1.69
N THR A 127 7.71 6.39 -0.86
CA THR A 127 7.04 7.66 -1.12
C THR A 127 8.05 8.79 -1.16
N VAL A 128 7.81 9.82 -1.97
CA VAL A 128 8.57 11.07 -1.88
C VAL A 128 7.72 12.02 -1.03
N PRO A 129 8.15 12.40 0.18
CA PRO A 129 7.39 13.32 1.01
C PRO A 129 7.18 14.64 0.29
N TYR A 130 6.01 15.24 0.51
CA TYR A 130 5.75 16.60 0.07
C TYR A 130 6.36 17.55 1.09
N LEU A 131 7.60 17.99 0.85
CA LEU A 131 8.31 19.16 1.39
C LEU A 131 9.72 19.22 0.78
#